data_AF-A0A5B7BZB7-F1
#
_entry.id   AF-A0A5B7BZB7-F1
#
_cell.length_a   1.000
_cell.length_b   1.000
_cell.length_c   1.000
_cell.angle_alpha   90.00
_cell.angle_beta   90.00
_cell.angle_gamma   90.00
#
_symmetry.space_group_name_H-M   'P 1'
#
loop_
_entity.id
_entity.type
_entity.pdbx_description
1 polymer ?
#
loop_
_entity_poly.entity_id
_entity_poly.type
_entity_poly.pdbx_seq_one_letter_code
_entity_poly.pdbx_strand_id
1 'polypeptide(L)'
;MFSCERVTHSMNTSLLRPFTREEIYTALSQMHPTKVPGSDGMSALFFQKYWHIVGDQVTAAILDCLNGGSFLSKINFTHIVLIPKTQCPEDMAHFRPISLCNVVYKIVAKVLANRLKIVLPHVISESQSAFVPERLITDNVLVSYELNHYLKWKNWGKTGFVSLKLDMSKAYDRMECEYLK
;
A
#
# COMPACT_ATOMS: atom_id res chain seq x y z
N MET A 1 -17.09 -4.77 25.31
CA MET A 1 -17.61 -6.01 24.71
C MET A 1 -17.51 -5.93 23.19
N PHE A 2 -16.31 -6.01 22.61
CA PHE A 2 -16.08 -6.14 21.17
C PHE A 2 -14.70 -6.78 20.94
N SER A 3 -14.53 -8.04 21.31
CA SER A 3 -13.38 -8.85 20.88
C SER A 3 -13.90 -10.05 20.11
N CYS A 4 -14.48 -9.78 18.93
CA CYS A 4 -14.45 -10.79 17.88
C CYS A 4 -13.07 -10.64 17.25
N GLU A 5 -12.18 -11.63 17.41
CA GLU A 5 -10.92 -11.65 16.68
C GLU A 5 -11.24 -11.58 15.19
N ARG A 6 -11.01 -10.41 14.57
CA ARG A 6 -11.27 -10.21 13.14
C ARG A 6 -10.35 -11.06 12.26
N VAL A 7 -9.23 -11.51 12.82
CA VAL A 7 -8.28 -12.41 12.17
C VAL A 7 -8.43 -13.79 12.79
N THR A 8 -8.90 -14.76 12.01
CA THR A 8 -9.04 -16.13 12.49
C THR A 8 -7.68 -16.84 12.56
N HIS A 9 -7.59 -17.91 13.36
CA HIS A 9 -6.40 -18.75 13.41
C HIS A 9 -5.97 -19.24 12.02
N SER A 10 -6.91 -19.62 11.16
CA SER A 10 -6.61 -20.06 9.79
C SER A 10 -5.99 -18.94 8.94
N MET A 11 -6.42 -17.69 9.10
CA MET A 11 -5.84 -16.55 8.39
C MET A 11 -4.43 -16.29 8.88
N ASN A 12 -4.21 -16.35 10.20
CA ASN A 12 -2.89 -16.18 10.78
C ASN A 12 -1.90 -17.24 10.29
N THR A 13 -2.29 -18.52 10.34
CA THR A 13 -1.49 -19.64 9.83
C THR A 13 -1.17 -19.48 8.34
N SER A 14 -2.11 -18.97 7.55
CA SER A 14 -1.89 -18.68 6.12
C SER A 14 -0.88 -17.55 5.90
N LEU A 15 -0.93 -16.48 6.70
CA LEU A 15 -0.01 -15.34 6.58
C LEU A 15 1.42 -15.69 7.00
N LEU A 16 1.57 -16.55 8.02
CA LEU A 16 2.85 -16.95 8.61
C LEU A 16 3.58 -18.07 7.85
N ARG A 17 2.96 -18.67 6.83
CA ARG A 17 3.61 -19.71 6.02
C ARG A 17 4.90 -19.17 5.37
N PRO A 18 5.92 -19.99 5.12
CA PRO A 18 7.12 -19.53 4.40
C PRO A 18 6.79 -18.93 3.04
N PHE A 19 7.52 -17.89 2.63
CA PHE A 19 7.40 -17.29 1.30
C PHE A 19 7.99 -18.22 0.23
N THR A 20 7.41 -18.20 -0.97
CA THR A 20 7.82 -19.08 -2.07
C THR A 20 8.26 -18.30 -3.31
N ARG A 21 8.99 -18.99 -4.20
CA ARG A 21 9.44 -18.43 -5.49
C ARG A 21 8.27 -18.01 -6.36
N GLU A 22 7.17 -18.75 -6.30
CA GLU A 22 5.96 -18.51 -7.10
C GLU A 22 5.30 -17.20 -6.70
N GLU A 23 5.26 -16.87 -5.40
CA GLU A 23 4.75 -15.59 -4.89
C GLU A 23 5.61 -14.43 -5.40
N ILE A 24 6.93 -14.60 -5.41
CA ILE A 24 7.91 -13.61 -5.90
C ILE A 24 7.72 -13.37 -7.40
N TYR A 25 7.65 -14.45 -8.19
CA TYR A 25 7.46 -14.34 -9.64
C TYR A 25 6.10 -13.70 -9.96
N THR A 26 5.04 -14.12 -9.28
CA THR A 26 3.70 -13.53 -9.42
C THR A 26 3.72 -12.03 -9.11
N ALA A 27 4.40 -11.62 -8.04
CA ALA A 27 4.55 -10.21 -7.69
C ALA A 27 5.27 -9.44 -8.80
N LEU A 28 6.37 -9.97 -9.35
CA LEU A 28 7.10 -9.37 -10.46
C LEU A 28 6.23 -9.25 -11.74
N SER A 29 5.47 -10.28 -12.09
CA SER A 29 4.59 -10.28 -13.27
C SER A 29 3.47 -9.25 -13.18
N GLN A 30 3.02 -8.92 -11.96
CA GLN A 30 2.01 -7.89 -11.71
C GLN A 30 2.57 -6.46 -11.75
N MET A 31 3.89 -6.29 -11.79
CA MET A 31 4.50 -4.95 -11.83
C MET A 31 4.45 -4.36 -13.23
N HIS A 32 4.18 -3.06 -13.32
CA HIS A 32 4.20 -2.35 -14.58
C HIS A 32 5.65 -2.23 -15.10
N PRO A 33 5.97 -2.69 -16.33
CA PRO A 33 7.36 -2.91 -16.76
C PRO A 33 8.21 -1.63 -16.82
N THR A 34 7.61 -0.53 -17.27
CA THR A 34 8.32 0.73 -17.61
C THR A 34 8.32 1.78 -16.51
N LYS A 35 8.04 1.40 -15.25
CA LYS A 35 8.13 2.34 -14.12
C LYS A 35 9.59 2.74 -13.87
N VAL A 36 9.77 3.95 -13.35
CA VAL A 36 11.09 4.53 -13.06
C VAL A 36 11.89 3.59 -12.14
N PRO A 37 13.15 3.30 -12.49
CA PRO A 37 14.02 2.44 -11.70
C PRO A 37 14.44 3.11 -10.38
N GLY A 38 15.10 2.32 -9.51
CA GLY A 38 15.77 2.86 -8.34
C GLY A 38 17.14 3.46 -8.70
N SER A 39 17.98 3.64 -7.68
CA SER A 39 19.37 4.12 -7.83
C SER A 39 20.25 3.22 -8.69
N ASP A 40 19.87 1.96 -8.89
CA ASP A 40 20.58 0.98 -9.70
C ASP A 40 20.27 1.05 -11.20
N GLY A 41 19.30 1.89 -11.60
CA GLY A 41 18.88 2.03 -12.99
C GLY A 41 18.10 0.84 -13.56
N MET A 42 17.80 -0.19 -12.75
CA MET A 42 17.12 -1.40 -13.22
C MET A 42 15.61 -1.29 -13.05
N SER A 43 14.87 -1.39 -14.16
CA SER A 43 13.40 -1.35 -14.17
C SER A 43 12.78 -2.74 -14.02
N ALA A 44 11.47 -2.82 -13.75
CA ALA A 44 10.78 -4.10 -13.65
C ALA A 44 10.87 -4.92 -14.96
N LEU A 45 10.91 -4.23 -16.11
CA LEU A 45 11.09 -4.86 -17.42
C LEU A 45 12.39 -5.67 -17.51
N PHE A 46 13.49 -5.19 -16.91
CA PHE A 46 14.77 -5.92 -16.88
C PHE A 46 14.59 -7.28 -16.20
N PHE A 47 14.02 -7.29 -14.99
CA PHE A 47 13.80 -8.51 -14.23
C PHE A 47 12.80 -9.44 -14.90
N GLN A 48 11.73 -8.92 -15.51
CA GLN A 48 10.75 -9.71 -16.25
C GLN A 48 11.38 -10.39 -17.48
N LYS A 49 12.19 -9.66 -18.25
CA LYS A 49 12.81 -10.16 -19.49
C LYS A 49 13.96 -11.14 -19.22
N TYR A 50 14.81 -10.83 -18.26
CA TYR A 50 16.01 -11.61 -17.95
C TYR A 50 15.85 -12.50 -16.72
N TRP A 51 14.61 -12.84 -16.34
CA TRP A 51 14.31 -13.69 -15.18
C TRP A 51 15.03 -15.04 -15.23
N HIS A 52 15.20 -15.61 -16.43
CA HIS A 52 15.94 -16.85 -16.64
C HIS A 52 17.44 -16.76 -16.29
N ILE A 53 18.00 -15.54 -16.19
CA ILE A 53 19.40 -15.30 -15.85
C ILE A 53 19.51 -14.89 -14.37
N VAL A 54 18.73 -13.89 -13.95
CA VAL A 54 18.87 -13.27 -12.62
C VAL A 54 17.89 -13.81 -11.57
N GLY A 55 16.88 -14.56 -11.99
CA GLY A 55 15.75 -14.95 -11.15
C GLY A 55 16.13 -15.81 -9.96
N ASP A 56 17.13 -16.68 -10.09
CA ASP A 56 17.58 -17.54 -8.99
C ASP A 56 18.25 -16.73 -7.87
N GLN A 57 19.14 -15.82 -8.22
CA GLN A 57 19.82 -14.95 -7.26
C GLN A 57 18.85 -13.98 -6.58
N VAL A 58 17.94 -13.38 -7.37
CA VAL A 58 16.92 -12.45 -6.86
C VAL A 58 15.95 -13.18 -5.94
N THR A 59 15.50 -14.38 -6.32
CA THR A 59 14.62 -15.21 -5.49
C THR A 59 15.30 -15.57 -4.18
N ALA A 60 16.55 -16.05 -4.22
CA ALA A 60 17.29 -16.41 -3.02
C ALA A 60 17.42 -15.23 -2.05
N ALA A 61 17.78 -14.04 -2.55
CA ALA A 61 17.90 -12.83 -1.75
C ALA A 61 16.57 -12.39 -1.12
N ILE A 62 15.47 -12.46 -1.88
CA ILE A 62 14.13 -12.07 -1.38
C ILE A 62 13.62 -13.10 -0.35
N LEU A 63 13.82 -14.39 -0.59
CA LEU A 63 13.41 -15.44 0.34
C LEU A 63 14.19 -15.39 1.64
N ASP A 64 15.51 -15.15 1.58
CA ASP A 64 16.33 -14.95 2.76
C ASP A 64 15.80 -13.76 3.58
N CYS A 65 15.55 -12.63 2.91
CA CYS A 65 14.94 -11.45 3.54
C CYS A 65 13.57 -11.72 4.18
N LEU A 66 12.69 -12.48 3.54
CA LEU A 66 11.31 -12.65 3.97
C LEU A 66 11.12 -13.77 5.00
N ASN A 67 12.00 -14.78 5.03
CA ASN A 67 11.89 -15.96 5.89
C ASN A 67 12.82 -15.92 7.12
N GLY A 68 13.26 -14.73 7.55
CA GLY A 68 14.00 -14.54 8.80
C GLY A 68 15.50 -14.25 8.67
N GLY A 69 16.00 -14.07 7.45
CA GLY A 69 17.35 -13.57 7.18
C GLY A 69 17.46 -12.05 7.27
N SER A 70 18.64 -11.52 6.96
CA SER A 70 18.92 -10.08 7.05
C SER A 70 18.55 -9.34 5.75
N PHE A 71 17.90 -8.18 5.87
CA PHE A 71 17.63 -7.33 4.72
C PHE A 71 18.94 -6.80 4.12
N LEU A 72 19.08 -6.86 2.79
CA LEU A 72 20.26 -6.30 2.10
C LEU A 72 20.32 -4.78 2.29
N SER A 73 21.21 -4.31 3.17
CA SER A 73 21.31 -2.90 3.57
C SER A 73 21.45 -1.91 2.40
N LYS A 74 22.09 -2.34 1.31
CA LYS A 74 22.25 -1.55 0.07
C LYS A 74 20.93 -1.36 -0.70
N ILE A 75 19.97 -2.26 -0.59
CA ILE A 75 18.68 -2.20 -1.30
C ILE A 75 17.73 -1.18 -0.66
N ASN A 76 17.94 -0.84 0.61
CA ASN A 76 17.19 0.20 1.31
C ASN A 76 17.59 1.63 0.93
N PHE A 77 18.69 1.81 0.19
CA PHE A 77 19.07 3.13 -0.30
C PHE A 77 18.06 3.59 -1.37
N THR A 78 17.43 4.73 -1.15
CA THR A 78 16.38 5.26 -2.02
C THR A 78 16.65 6.72 -2.33
N HIS A 79 16.62 7.08 -3.61
CA HIS A 79 16.63 8.48 -4.03
C HIS A 79 15.25 9.10 -3.85
N ILE A 80 15.20 10.31 -3.29
CA ILE A 80 13.98 11.11 -3.20
C ILE A 80 14.02 12.13 -4.33
N VAL A 81 13.04 12.08 -5.22
CA VAL A 81 12.84 13.07 -6.28
C VAL A 81 11.66 13.96 -5.92
N LEU A 82 11.81 15.27 -6.10
CA LEU A 82 10.76 16.24 -5.83
C LEU A 82 9.97 16.52 -7.10
N ILE A 83 8.68 16.18 -7.11
CA ILE A 83 7.76 16.53 -8.21
C ILE A 83 6.95 17.78 -7.83
N PRO A 84 6.98 18.85 -8.65
CA PRO A 84 6.20 20.05 -8.37
C PRO A 84 4.69 19.79 -8.46
N LYS A 85 3.92 20.33 -7.52
CA LYS A 85 2.44 20.31 -7.52
C LYS A 85 1.83 21.44 -8.34
N THR A 86 2.57 22.53 -8.51
CA THR A 86 2.14 23.78 -9.15
C THR A 86 3.20 24.22 -10.17
N GLN A 87 2.85 25.13 -11.08
CA GLN A 87 3.75 25.54 -12.17
C GLN A 87 4.98 26.31 -11.68
N CYS A 88 4.83 27.16 -10.65
CA CYS A 88 5.90 27.94 -10.04
C CYS A 88 6.01 27.61 -8.55
N PRO A 89 6.75 26.55 -8.17
CA PRO A 89 6.88 26.15 -6.78
C PRO A 89 7.93 27.00 -6.05
N GLU A 90 7.49 27.84 -5.11
CA GLU A 90 8.40 28.68 -4.30
C GLU A 90 8.77 28.04 -2.94
N ASP A 91 7.91 27.16 -2.42
CA ASP A 91 8.06 26.50 -1.12
C ASP A 91 8.19 24.98 -1.23
N MET A 92 8.88 24.36 -0.26
CA MET A 92 8.98 22.89 -0.15
C MET A 92 7.62 22.18 -0.04
N ALA A 93 6.60 22.87 0.48
CA ALA A 93 5.23 22.34 0.54
C ALA A 93 4.60 22.14 -0.85
N HIS A 94 5.08 22.87 -1.86
CA HIS A 94 4.64 22.75 -3.25
C HIS A 94 5.24 21.56 -3.97
N PHE A 95 6.14 20.80 -3.33
CA PHE A 95 6.68 19.57 -3.90
C PHE A 95 6.03 18.33 -3.29
N ARG A 96 5.96 17.25 -4.08
CA ARG A 96 5.69 15.89 -3.64
C ARG A 96 7.01 15.13 -3.64
N PRO A 97 7.53 14.71 -2.48
CA PRO A 97 8.66 13.79 -2.47
C PRO A 97 8.19 12.43 -3.00
N ILE A 98 8.95 11.85 -3.92
CA ILE A 98 8.75 10.50 -4.44
C ILE A 98 10.01 9.69 -4.21
N SER A 99 9.86 8.59 -3.48
CA SER A 99 10.91 7.63 -3.20
C SER A 99 11.08 6.65 -4.35
N LEU A 100 12.24 6.72 -5.03
CA LEU A 100 12.63 5.80 -6.10
C LEU A 100 13.31 4.55 -5.53
N CYS A 101 12.51 3.64 -4.97
CA CYS A 101 13.02 2.38 -4.42
C CYS A 101 13.51 1.44 -5.53
N ASN A 102 14.49 0.59 -5.20
CA ASN A 102 14.92 -0.52 -6.03
C ASN A 102 13.75 -1.46 -6.38
N VAL A 103 13.75 -2.06 -7.57
CA VAL A 103 12.73 -3.04 -7.96
C VAL A 103 12.71 -4.25 -7.04
N VAL A 104 13.86 -4.74 -6.56
CA VAL A 104 13.91 -5.85 -5.60
C VAL A 104 13.16 -5.50 -4.32
N TYR A 105 13.35 -4.29 -3.79
CA TYR A 105 12.57 -3.78 -2.65
C TYR A 105 11.07 -3.75 -2.96
N LYS A 106 10.70 -3.25 -4.15
CA LYS A 106 9.30 -3.20 -4.59
C LYS A 106 8.69 -4.60 -4.71
N ILE A 107 9.45 -5.62 -5.12
CA ILE A 107 8.98 -7.01 -5.16
C ILE A 107 8.70 -7.50 -3.74
N VAL A 108 9.61 -7.29 -2.78
CA VAL A 108 9.40 -7.65 -1.36
C VAL A 108 8.10 -7.04 -0.84
N ALA A 109 7.93 -5.72 -0.99
CA ALA A 109 6.73 -5.02 -0.56
C ALA A 109 5.46 -5.53 -1.25
N LYS A 110 5.53 -5.86 -2.55
CA LYS A 110 4.41 -6.38 -3.33
C LYS A 110 4.01 -7.79 -2.89
N VAL A 111 4.98 -8.66 -2.57
CA VAL A 111 4.72 -10.00 -2.03
C VAL A 111 3.98 -9.92 -0.70
N LEU A 112 4.45 -9.06 0.22
CA LEU A 112 3.78 -8.80 1.50
C LEU A 112 2.35 -8.28 1.30
N ALA A 113 2.20 -7.26 0.44
CA ALA A 113 0.89 -6.69 0.13
C ALA A 113 -0.07 -7.72 -0.47
N ASN A 114 0.41 -8.62 -1.34
CA ASN A 114 -0.41 -9.67 -1.94
C ASN A 114 -0.91 -10.68 -0.91
N ARG A 115 -0.14 -11.01 0.13
CA ARG A 115 -0.61 -11.85 1.24
C ARG A 115 -1.66 -11.14 2.09
N LEU A 116 -1.37 -9.90 2.50
CA LEU A 116 -2.30 -9.10 3.29
C LEU A 116 -3.63 -8.88 2.56
N LYS A 117 -3.60 -8.71 1.24
CA LYS A 117 -4.77 -8.54 0.38
C LYS A 117 -5.81 -9.66 0.54
N ILE A 118 -5.40 -10.88 0.88
CA ILE A 118 -6.33 -12.02 1.08
C ILE A 118 -7.15 -11.85 2.36
N VAL A 119 -6.56 -11.24 3.39
CA VAL A 119 -7.14 -11.13 4.75
C VAL A 119 -7.86 -9.79 4.95
N LEU A 120 -7.36 -8.72 4.33
CA LEU A 120 -7.86 -7.35 4.49
C LEU A 120 -9.39 -7.21 4.35
N PRO A 121 -10.08 -7.83 3.36
CA PRO A 121 -11.53 -7.70 3.20
C PRO A 121 -12.35 -8.12 4.43
N HIS A 122 -11.81 -9.02 5.25
CA HIS A 122 -12.48 -9.52 6.46
C HIS A 122 -12.16 -8.68 7.71
N VAL A 123 -11.10 -7.87 7.66
CA VAL A 123 -10.61 -7.09 8.80
C VAL A 123 -11.07 -5.64 8.73
N ILE A 124 -11.10 -5.07 7.51
CA ILE A 124 -11.48 -3.67 7.28
C ILE A 124 -13.00 -3.51 7.22
N SER A 125 -13.49 -2.35 7.64
CA SER A 125 -14.91 -2.01 7.55
C SER A 125 -15.38 -1.96 6.10
N GLU A 126 -16.64 -2.28 5.83
CA GLU A 126 -17.29 -2.10 4.52
C GLU A 126 -17.28 -0.63 4.10
N SER A 127 -17.33 0.30 5.05
CA SER A 127 -17.26 1.74 4.81
C SER A 127 -15.88 2.24 4.34
N GLN A 128 -14.83 1.41 4.39
CA GLN A 128 -13.50 1.78 3.90
C GLN A 128 -13.37 1.44 2.40
N SER A 129 -13.61 2.40 1.53
CA SER A 129 -13.56 2.18 0.06
C SER A 129 -12.18 2.39 -0.56
N ALA A 130 -11.28 3.13 0.09
CA ALA A 130 -9.97 3.45 -0.49
C ALA A 130 -8.99 2.27 -0.41
N PHE A 131 -8.25 2.04 -1.49
CA PHE A 131 -7.18 1.02 -1.60
C PHE A 131 -7.64 -0.44 -1.41
N VAL A 132 -8.94 -0.70 -1.56
CA VAL A 132 -9.52 -2.05 -1.56
C VAL A 132 -9.91 -2.40 -3.00
N PRO A 133 -9.50 -3.57 -3.52
CA PRO A 133 -9.98 -4.05 -4.81
C PRO A 133 -11.51 -4.06 -4.85
N GLU A 134 -12.08 -3.78 -6.02
CA GLU A 134 -13.53 -3.83 -6.27
C GLU A 134 -14.37 -2.77 -5.52
N ARG A 135 -13.75 -1.90 -4.71
CA ARG A 135 -14.40 -0.71 -4.14
C ARG A 135 -14.03 0.53 -4.94
N LEU A 136 -15.03 1.31 -5.35
CA LEU A 136 -14.83 2.47 -6.21
C LEU A 136 -14.87 3.76 -5.40
N ILE A 137 -14.09 4.76 -5.83
CA ILE A 137 -14.12 6.09 -5.20
C ILE A 137 -15.49 6.76 -5.31
N THR A 138 -16.28 6.38 -6.32
CA THR A 138 -17.66 6.83 -6.53
C THR A 138 -18.58 6.45 -5.39
N ASP A 139 -18.31 5.35 -4.69
CA ASP A 139 -19.13 4.88 -3.57
C ASP A 139 -19.08 5.91 -2.42
N ASN A 140 -17.90 6.48 -2.14
CA ASN A 140 -17.77 7.57 -1.16
C ASN A 140 -18.51 8.84 -1.57
N VAL A 141 -18.54 9.14 -2.87
CA VAL A 141 -19.25 10.32 -3.39
C VAL A 141 -20.74 10.15 -3.16
N LEU A 142 -21.27 8.94 -3.40
CA LEU A 142 -22.67 8.61 -3.18
C LEU A 142 -23.04 8.70 -1.70
N VAL A 143 -22.25 8.10 -0.80
CA VAL A 143 -22.44 8.22 0.65
C VAL A 143 -22.42 9.68 1.11
N SER A 144 -21.47 10.47 0.59
CA SER A 144 -21.39 11.91 0.91
C SER A 144 -22.61 12.69 0.42
N TYR A 145 -23.13 12.34 -0.76
CA TYR A 145 -24.32 12.94 -1.34
C TYR A 145 -25.56 12.61 -0.52
N GLU A 146 -25.75 11.35 -0.14
CA GLU A 146 -26.85 10.88 0.71
C GLU A 146 -26.82 11.55 2.08
N LEU A 147 -25.65 11.64 2.71
CA LEU A 147 -25.49 12.36 3.99
C LEU A 147 -25.88 13.82 3.87
N ASN A 148 -25.43 14.51 2.83
CA ASN A 148 -25.77 15.91 2.61
C ASN A 148 -27.26 16.10 2.29
N HIS A 149 -27.83 15.18 1.50
CA HIS A 149 -29.26 15.18 1.19
C HIS A 149 -30.10 14.98 2.46
N TYR A 150 -29.78 13.97 3.26
CA TYR A 150 -30.45 13.73 4.54
C TYR A 150 -30.40 14.94 5.47
N LEU A 151 -29.23 15.57 5.61
CA LEU A 151 -29.07 16.76 6.45
C LEU A 151 -29.89 17.96 5.95
N LYS A 152 -29.99 18.16 4.63
CA LYS A 152 -30.80 19.24 4.05
C LYS A 152 -32.30 19.08 4.29
N TRP A 153 -32.78 17.84 4.36
CA TRP A 153 -34.20 17.54 4.51
C TRP A 153 -34.62 17.33 5.96
N LYS A 154 -33.68 17.03 6.86
CA LYS A 154 -33.92 16.85 8.28
C LYS A 154 -33.98 18.18 9.04
N ASN A 155 -34.96 19.03 8.69
CA ASN A 155 -35.17 20.36 9.30
C ASN A 155 -36.15 20.36 10.48
N TRP A 156 -36.77 19.22 10.80
CA TRP A 156 -37.75 19.07 11.88
C TRP A 156 -37.46 17.87 12.79
N GLY A 157 -37.64 18.08 14.10
CA GLY A 157 -37.41 17.09 15.15
C GLY A 157 -36.62 17.66 16.33
N LYS A 158 -36.56 16.92 17.44
CA LYS A 158 -35.80 17.32 18.65
C LYS A 158 -34.31 16.98 18.57
N THR A 159 -33.89 16.23 17.54
CA THR A 159 -32.54 15.71 17.38
C THR A 159 -31.88 16.34 16.16
N GLY A 160 -30.77 17.05 16.37
CA GLY A 160 -29.93 17.61 15.31
C GLY A 160 -28.89 16.60 14.83
N PHE A 161 -28.51 16.71 13.56
CA PHE A 161 -27.47 15.87 12.95
C PHE A 161 -26.37 16.78 12.38
N VAL A 162 -25.12 16.31 12.44
CA VAL A 162 -23.94 17.02 11.91
C VAL A 162 -23.10 16.02 11.12
N SER A 163 -22.61 16.42 9.95
CA SER A 163 -21.58 15.68 9.22
C SER A 163 -20.20 16.23 9.55
N LEU A 164 -19.24 15.33 9.80
CA LEU A 164 -17.86 15.67 10.11
C LEU A 164 -16.97 15.16 8.98
N LYS A 165 -16.23 16.07 8.34
CA LYS A 165 -15.18 15.74 7.38
C LYS A 165 -13.82 15.91 8.05
N LEU A 166 -13.12 14.80 8.26
CA LEU A 166 -11.79 14.77 8.84
C LEU A 166 -10.77 14.51 7.75
N ASP A 167 -9.66 15.26 7.77
CA ASP A 167 -8.52 15.06 6.86
C ASP A 167 -7.22 15.00 7.68
N MET A 168 -6.34 14.06 7.33
CA MET A 168 -5.08 13.85 8.02
C MET A 168 -3.93 14.45 7.21
N SER A 169 -3.29 15.48 7.76
CA SER A 169 -2.12 16.07 7.11
C SER A 169 -0.95 15.09 7.13
N LYS A 170 -0.35 14.81 5.96
CA LYS A 170 0.88 14.01 5.82
C LYS A 170 0.78 12.64 6.53
N ALA A 171 -0.28 11.89 6.27
CA ALA A 171 -0.58 10.63 6.96
C ALA A 171 0.58 9.62 7.01
N TYR A 172 1.38 9.52 5.95
CA TYR A 172 2.54 8.62 5.91
C TYR A 172 3.78 9.19 6.64
N ASP A 173 3.96 10.51 6.66
CA ASP A 173 5.12 11.14 7.31
C ASP A 173 4.92 11.27 8.83
N ARG A 174 3.66 11.28 9.29
CA ARG A 174 3.28 11.45 10.71
C ARG A 174 2.90 10.14 11.39
N MET A 175 3.14 9.01 10.74
CA MET A 175 2.83 7.70 11.30
C MET A 175 3.90 7.30 12.32
N GLU A 176 3.49 7.06 13.56
CA GLU A 176 4.37 6.55 14.60
C GLU A 176 4.50 5.02 14.45
N CYS A 177 5.69 4.55 14.04
CA CYS A 177 5.95 3.14 13.77
C CYS A 177 5.76 2.23 14.99
N GLU A 178 5.79 2.77 16.21
CA GLU A 178 5.53 1.98 17.43
C GLU A 178 4.11 1.41 17.48
N TYR A 179 3.13 2.09 16.87
CA TYR A 179 1.75 1.59 16.78
C TYR A 179 1.56 0.46 15.75
N LEU A 180 2.57 0.15 14.95
CA LEU A 180 2.53 -0.95 13.98
C LEU A 180 3.14 -2.26 14.49
N LYS A 181 3.70 -2.27 15.70
CA LYS A 181 4.37 -3.43 16.30
C LYS A 181 3.40 -4.37 16.99
#